data_AF-A0A1R0YYP8-F1
#
_entry.id   AF-A0A1R0YYP8-F1
#
_cell.length_a   1.000
_cell.length_b   1.000
_cell.length_c   1.000
_cell.angle_alpha   90.00
_cell.angle_beta   90.00
_cell.angle_gamma   90.00
#
_symmetry.space_group_name_H-M   'P 1'
#
loop_
_entity.id
_entity.type
_entity.pdbx_description
1 polymer ?
#
loop_
_entity_poly.entity_id
_entity_poly.type
_entity_poly.pdbx_seq_one_letter_code
_entity_poly.pdbx_strand_id
1 'polypeptide(L)'
;MDNVILWTGLALLIALLTYLNQKQLYSPKVKRAYRELRELTEKVRMERSEASDLYRWEAELTELENHPNELNKLDAEIRFHHAFLLYLERHYPSDPRIIGLKQADAYQKDMVLGIKIKDYKSIK
;
A
#
# COMPACT_ATOMS: atom_id res chain seq x y z
N MET A 1 -26.02 -0.45 36.75
CA MET A 1 -24.64 0.08 36.85
C MET A 1 -23.76 -0.47 35.71
N ASP A 2 -24.17 -1.59 35.10
CA ASP A 2 -23.47 -2.26 34.00
C ASP A 2 -23.39 -1.46 32.69
N ASN A 3 -24.43 -0.70 32.35
CA ASN A 3 -24.41 0.14 31.14
C ASN A 3 -23.35 1.25 31.22
N VAL A 4 -23.15 1.87 32.38
CA VAL A 4 -22.19 2.97 32.53
C VAL A 4 -20.76 2.47 32.32
N ILE A 5 -20.43 1.26 32.82
CA ILE A 5 -19.13 0.63 32.63
C ILE A 5 -18.91 0.26 31.16
N LEU A 6 -19.94 -0.26 30.49
CA LEU A 6 -19.87 -0.63 29.07
C LEU A 6 -19.63 0.58 28.16
N TRP A 7 -20.37 1.68 28.39
CA TRP A 7 -20.20 2.93 27.66
C TRP A 7 -18.87 3.62 27.96
N THR A 8 -18.41 3.57 29.21
CA THR A 8 -17.10 4.14 29.60
C THR A 8 -15.95 3.35 28.99
N GLY A 9 -16.03 2.01 28.99
CA GLY A 9 -15.05 1.16 28.32
C GLY A 9 -15.00 1.40 26.80
N LEU A 10 -16.17 1.56 26.17
CA LEU A 10 -16.25 1.87 24.75
C LEU A 10 -15.66 3.25 24.42
N ALA A 11 -15.96 4.28 25.22
CA ALA A 11 -15.39 5.62 25.04
C ALA A 11 -13.87 5.62 25.21
N LEU A 12 -13.34 4.88 26.19
CA LEU A 12 -11.90 4.70 26.39
C LEU A 12 -11.25 3.96 25.23
N LEU A 13 -11.91 2.93 24.70
CA LEU A 13 -11.45 2.19 23.52
C LEU A 13 -11.40 3.10 22.28
N ILE A 14 -12.45 3.89 22.05
CA ILE A 14 -12.50 4.84 20.92
C ILE A 14 -11.42 5.91 21.09
N ALA A 15 -11.24 6.47 22.28
CA ALA A 15 -10.19 7.46 22.55
C ALA A 15 -8.79 6.86 22.35
N LEU A 16 -8.55 5.64 22.81
CA LEU A 16 -7.28 4.93 22.62
C LEU A 16 -7.01 4.62 21.15
N LEU A 17 -8.01 4.13 20.42
CA LEU A 17 -7.91 3.89 18.98
C LEU A 17 -7.67 5.20 18.22
N THR A 18 -8.33 6.29 18.60
CA THR A 18 -8.14 7.61 17.99
C THR A 18 -6.75 8.15 18.27
N TYR A 19 -6.25 7.99 19.50
CA TYR A 19 -4.89 8.39 19.89
C TYR A 19 -3.81 7.58 19.16
N LEU A 20 -3.99 6.26 19.06
CA LEU A 20 -3.10 5.40 18.29
C LEU A 20 -3.14 5.75 16.80
N ASN A 21 -4.33 6.02 16.25
CA ASN A 21 -4.51 6.43 14.86
C ASN A 21 -3.88 7.81 14.59
N GLN A 22 -4.00 8.78 15.51
CA GLN A 22 -3.33 10.09 15.42
C GLN A 22 -1.81 9.97 15.44
N LYS A 23 -1.25 9.10 16.28
CA LYS A 23 0.19 8.86 16.34
C LYS A 23 0.71 8.12 15.10
N GLN A 24 -0.13 7.28 14.49
CA GLN A 24 0.17 6.55 13.25
C GLN A 24 0.15 7.45 12.00
N LEU A 25 -0.75 8.44 11.91
CA LEU A 25 -0.90 9.30 10.73
C LEU A 25 0.26 10.29 10.49
N TYR A 26 1.13 10.51 11.48
CA TYR A 26 2.15 11.58 11.42
C TYR A 26 3.57 11.12 11.80
N SER A 27 3.87 9.82 11.74
CA SER A 27 5.26 9.40 11.94
C SER A 27 6.11 9.89 10.76
N PRO A 28 7.13 10.73 10.99
CA PRO A 28 8.00 11.26 9.93
C PRO A 28 8.71 10.14 9.14
N LYS A 29 8.83 8.94 9.74
CA LYS A 29 9.34 7.74 9.08
C LYS A 29 8.43 7.27 7.94
N VAL A 30 7.11 7.24 8.15
CA VAL A 30 6.14 6.81 7.14
C VAL A 30 6.14 7.76 5.95
N LYS A 31 6.20 9.07 6.21
CA LYS A 31 6.31 10.07 5.15
C LYS A 31 7.62 9.94 4.35
N ARG A 32 8.71 9.57 5.03
CA ARG A 32 10.00 9.29 4.38
C ARG A 32 9.91 8.01 3.53
N ALA A 33 9.39 6.92 4.08
CA ALA A 33 9.18 5.66 3.37
C ALA A 33 8.29 5.83 2.14
N TYR A 34 7.20 6.59 2.28
CA TYR A 34 6.31 6.94 1.19
C TYR A 34 7.05 7.67 0.06
N ARG A 35 7.89 8.66 0.42
CA ARG A 35 8.68 9.42 -0.55
C ARG A 35 9.75 8.54 -1.22
N GLU A 36 10.46 7.72 -0.45
CA GLU A 36 11.49 6.81 -0.93
C GLU A 36 10.91 5.78 -1.91
N LEU A 37 9.79 5.12 -1.56
CA LEU A 37 9.12 4.20 -2.48
C LEU A 37 8.63 4.89 -3.75
N ARG A 38 8.19 6.15 -3.66
CA ARG A 38 7.83 6.94 -4.85
C ARG A 38 9.04 7.22 -5.73
N GLU A 39 10.17 7.61 -5.16
CA GLU A 39 11.42 7.83 -5.90
C GLU A 39 11.92 6.53 -6.56
N LEU A 40 11.85 5.40 -5.85
CA LEU A 40 12.18 4.08 -6.39
C LEU A 40 11.23 3.69 -7.54
N THR A 41 9.94 3.95 -7.39
CA THR A 41 8.94 3.73 -8.46
C THR A 41 9.24 4.57 -9.70
N GLU A 42 9.62 5.84 -9.52
CA GLU A 42 10.02 6.70 -10.63
C GLU A 42 11.29 6.20 -11.31
N LYS A 43 12.30 5.75 -10.55
CA LYS A 43 13.50 5.12 -11.12
C LYS A 43 13.18 3.91 -11.99
N VAL A 44 12.26 3.04 -11.55
CA VAL A 44 11.82 1.88 -12.34
C VAL A 44 11.17 2.33 -13.64
N ARG A 45 10.28 3.33 -13.59
CA ARG A 45 9.62 3.89 -14.78
C ARG A 45 10.59 4.55 -15.76
N MET A 46 11.64 5.20 -15.24
CA MET A 46 12.69 5.81 -16.05
C MET A 46 13.78 4.81 -16.50
N GLU A 47 13.62 3.53 -16.19
CA GLU A 47 14.59 2.46 -16.48
C GLU A 47 15.98 2.69 -15.86
N ARG A 48 16.03 3.44 -14.76
CA ARG A 48 17.24 3.72 -13.97
C ARG A 48 17.26 2.94 -12.66
N SER A 49 16.46 1.89 -12.55
CA SER A 49 16.45 1.03 -11.37
C SER A 49 17.65 0.10 -11.38
N GLU A 50 18.25 -0.11 -10.21
CA GLU A 50 19.41 -0.99 -10.03
C GLU A 50 19.03 -2.20 -9.18
N ALA A 51 19.71 -3.34 -9.38
CA ALA A 51 19.50 -4.52 -8.55
C ALA A 51 19.81 -4.26 -7.06
N SER A 52 20.74 -3.33 -6.77
CA SER A 52 21.08 -2.88 -5.42
C SER A 52 19.92 -2.16 -4.69
N ASP A 53 18.94 -1.62 -5.43
CA ASP A 53 17.80 -0.92 -4.84
C ASP A 53 16.85 -1.88 -4.08
N LEU A 54 16.96 -3.20 -4.24
CA LEU A 54 16.09 -4.19 -3.60
C LEU A 54 16.06 -4.05 -2.07
N TYR A 55 17.22 -3.81 -1.46
CA TYR A 55 17.30 -3.61 -0.01
C TYR A 55 16.48 -2.39 0.45
N ARG A 56 16.48 -1.32 -0.35
CA ARG A 56 15.69 -0.11 -0.05
C ARG A 56 14.20 -0.37 -0.24
N TRP A 57 13.83 -1.10 -1.30
CA TRP A 57 12.47 -1.54 -1.50
C TRP A 57 11.95 -2.33 -0.31
N GLU A 58 12.69 -3.33 0.16
CA GLU A 58 12.29 -4.15 1.30
C GLU A 58 12.22 -3.36 2.60
N ALA A 59 13.22 -2.51 2.89
CA ALA A 59 13.25 -1.73 4.12
C ALA A 59 12.06 -0.77 4.24
N GLU A 60 11.77 -0.02 3.16
CA GLU A 60 10.67 0.95 3.17
C GLU A 60 9.30 0.28 3.08
N LEU A 61 9.22 -0.89 2.42
CA LEU A 61 8.00 -1.69 2.35
C LEU A 61 7.66 -2.30 3.71
N THR A 62 8.63 -2.85 4.44
CA THR A 62 8.42 -3.34 5.81
C THR A 62 7.98 -2.21 6.75
N GLU A 63 8.52 -1.00 6.60
CA GLU A 63 8.05 0.15 7.39
C GLU A 63 6.57 0.46 7.06
N LEU A 64 6.20 0.48 5.78
CA LEU A 64 4.82 0.77 5.33
C LEU A 64 3.82 -0.39 5.48
N GLU A 65 4.26 -1.63 5.61
CA GLU A 65 3.41 -2.78 5.94
C GLU A 65 2.73 -2.61 7.31
N ASN A 66 3.41 -1.92 8.24
CA ASN A 66 2.81 -1.52 9.53
C ASN A 66 1.74 -0.42 9.37
N HIS A 67 1.59 0.15 8.18
CA HIS A 67 0.71 1.27 7.84
C HIS A 67 -0.11 0.99 6.56
N PRO A 68 -1.04 0.02 6.58
CA PRO A 68 -1.75 -0.46 5.39
C PRO A 68 -2.57 0.63 4.67
N ASN A 69 -3.08 1.64 5.39
CA ASN A 69 -3.80 2.76 4.77
C ASN A 69 -2.89 3.62 3.87
N GLU A 70 -1.67 3.91 4.32
CA GLU A 70 -0.71 4.71 3.54
C GLU A 70 -0.17 3.90 2.36
N LEU A 71 0.03 2.59 2.55
CA LEU A 71 0.40 1.67 1.47
C LEU A 71 -0.68 1.60 0.38
N ASN A 72 -1.97 1.44 0.77
CA ASN A 72 -3.09 1.44 -0.17
C ASN A 72 -3.21 2.77 -0.93
N LYS A 73 -2.95 3.89 -0.25
CA LYS A 73 -2.95 5.21 -0.87
C LYS A 73 -1.81 5.38 -1.87
N LEU A 74 -0.59 4.98 -1.49
CA LEU A 74 0.57 4.96 -2.38
C LEU A 74 0.27 4.12 -3.62
N ASP A 75 -0.29 2.92 -3.42
CA ASP A 75 -0.64 2.04 -4.52
C ASP A 75 -1.71 2.62 -5.45
N ALA A 76 -2.74 3.28 -4.89
CA ALA A 76 -3.74 3.97 -5.70
C ALA A 76 -3.17 5.15 -6.50
N GLU A 77 -2.20 5.89 -5.94
CA GLU A 77 -1.61 7.06 -6.59
C GLU A 77 -0.58 6.69 -7.67
N ILE A 78 0.33 5.77 -7.37
CA ILE A 78 1.49 5.47 -8.24
C ILE A 78 1.54 4.03 -8.74
N ARG A 79 0.56 3.19 -8.41
CA ARG A 79 0.55 1.75 -8.70
C ARG A 79 1.85 1.09 -8.28
N PHE A 80 2.20 1.30 -7.02
CA PHE A 80 3.47 0.89 -6.45
C PHE A 80 3.67 -0.62 -6.60
N HIS A 81 2.66 -1.46 -6.34
CA HIS A 81 2.77 -2.92 -6.48
C HIS A 81 3.13 -3.32 -7.91
N HIS A 82 2.56 -2.64 -8.90
CA HIS A 82 2.90 -2.86 -10.30
C HIS A 82 4.34 -2.44 -10.62
N ALA A 83 4.80 -1.31 -10.09
CA ALA A 83 6.18 -0.87 -10.26
C ALA A 83 7.19 -1.80 -9.58
N PHE A 84 6.86 -2.31 -8.39
CA PHE A 84 7.69 -3.28 -7.70
C PHE A 84 7.72 -4.64 -8.41
N LEU A 85 6.60 -5.07 -8.99
CA LEU A 85 6.56 -6.24 -9.87
C LEU A 85 7.45 -6.06 -11.10
N LEU A 86 7.35 -4.91 -11.78
CA LEU A 86 8.22 -4.60 -12.93
C LEU A 86 9.71 -4.57 -12.54
N TYR A 87 10.01 -4.07 -11.34
CA TYR A 87 11.36 -4.09 -10.79
C TYR A 87 11.88 -5.52 -10.60
N LEU A 88 11.09 -6.38 -9.96
CA LEU A 88 11.43 -7.78 -9.72
C LEU A 88 11.53 -8.57 -11.03
N GLU A 89 10.61 -8.40 -11.97
CA GLU A 89 10.69 -9.06 -13.29
C GLU A 89 11.96 -8.66 -14.06
N ARG A 90 12.45 -7.42 -13.88
CA ARG A 90 13.64 -6.91 -14.56
C ARG A 90 14.95 -7.36 -13.91
N HIS A 91 15.04 -7.31 -12.58
CA HIS A 91 16.30 -7.53 -11.86
C HIS A 91 16.39 -8.91 -11.17
N TYR A 92 15.24 -9.51 -10.84
CA TYR A 92 15.12 -10.76 -10.09
C TYR A 92 14.03 -11.70 -10.65
N PRO A 93 14.09 -12.12 -11.93
CA PRO A 93 13.01 -12.84 -12.60
C PRO A 93 12.70 -14.22 -12.00
N SER A 94 13.59 -14.77 -11.19
CA SER A 94 13.41 -16.06 -10.50
C SER A 94 12.80 -15.91 -9.09
N ASP A 95 12.44 -14.70 -8.66
CA ASP A 95 11.88 -14.47 -7.33
C ASP A 95 10.44 -15.05 -7.25
N PRO A 96 10.16 -15.93 -6.27
CA PRO A 96 8.85 -16.55 -6.11
C PRO A 96 7.73 -15.54 -5.77
N ARG A 97 8.07 -14.35 -5.25
CA ARG A 97 7.12 -13.29 -4.90
C ARG A 97 6.45 -12.68 -6.12
N ILE A 98 7.07 -12.78 -7.30
CA ILE A 98 6.51 -12.28 -8.57
C ILE A 98 5.14 -12.90 -8.83
N ILE A 99 4.99 -14.21 -8.57
CA ILE A 99 3.72 -14.91 -8.83
C ILE A 99 2.61 -14.36 -7.93
N GLY A 100 2.89 -14.12 -6.64
CA GLY A 100 1.94 -13.56 -5.70
C GLY A 100 1.55 -12.12 -6.02
N LEU A 101 2.53 -11.27 -6.34
CA LEU A 101 2.31 -9.88 -6.73
C LEU A 101 1.54 -9.77 -8.06
N LYS A 102 1.76 -10.70 -9.00
CA LYS A 102 1.06 -10.74 -10.28
C LYS A 102 -0.41 -11.09 -10.12
N GLN A 103 -0.73 -11.99 -9.18
CA GLN A 103 -2.12 -12.28 -8.84
C GLN A 103 -2.79 -11.05 -8.21
N ALA A 104 -2.11 -10.37 -7.28
CA ALA A 104 -2.63 -9.15 -6.66
C ALA A 104 -2.89 -8.01 -7.68
N ASP A 105 -1.96 -7.75 -8.60
CA ASP A 105 -2.14 -6.73 -9.65
C ASP A 105 -3.24 -7.13 -10.66
N ALA A 106 -3.39 -8.42 -10.96
CA ALA A 106 -4.48 -8.93 -11.80
C ALA A 106 -5.86 -8.71 -11.16
N TYR A 107 -6.03 -9.02 -9.87
CA TYR A 107 -7.28 -8.77 -9.14
C TYR A 107 -7.63 -7.28 -9.09
N GLN A 108 -6.64 -6.40 -8.90
CA GLN A 108 -6.87 -4.95 -8.88
C GLN A 108 -7.28 -4.43 -10.26
N LYS A 109 -6.64 -4.90 -11.33
CA LYS A 109 -7.01 -4.57 -12.72
C LYS A 109 -8.44 -5.02 -13.03
N ASP A 110 -8.82 -6.22 -12.62
CA ASP A 110 -10.17 -6.76 -12.81
C ASP A 110 -11.22 -6.00 -11.99
N MET A 111 -10.88 -5.53 -10.78
CA MET A 111 -11.77 -4.69 -9.98
C MET A 111 -12.04 -3.32 -10.63
N VAL A 112 -11.00 -2.67 -11.19
CA VAL A 112 -11.14 -1.41 -11.93
C VAL A 112 -11.97 -1.60 -13.21
N LEU A 113 -11.78 -2.72 -13.92
CA LEU A 113 -12.60 -3.09 -15.07
C LEU A 113 -14.05 -3.39 -14.67
N GLY A 114 -14.29 -4.09 -13.55
CA GLY A 114 -15.62 -4.40 -13.04
C GLY A 114 -16.43 -3.16 -12.64
N ILE A 115 -15.78 -2.13 -12.07
CA ILE A 115 -16.41 -0.83 -11.79
C ILE A 115 -16.79 -0.13 -13.10
N LYS A 116 -15.86 -0.07 -14.07
CA LYS A 116 -16.14 0.53 -15.39
C LYS A 116 -17.24 -0.18 -16.17
N ILE A 117 -17.34 -1.51 -16.09
CA ILE A 117 -18.38 -2.28 -16.78
C ILE A 117 -19.75 -2.06 -16.14
N LYS A 118 -19.83 -1.84 -14.82
CA LYS A 118 -21.08 -1.44 -14.16
C LYS A 118 -21.55 -0.06 -14.60
N ASP A 119 -20.65 0.92 -14.74
CA ASP A 119 -20.99 2.25 -15.24
C ASP A 119 -21.42 2.25 -16.72
N TYR A 120 -20.87 1.35 -17.55
CA TYR A 120 -21.24 1.25 -18.96
C TYR A 120 -22.58 0.56 -19.22
N LYS A 121 -23.17 -0.13 -18.23
CA LYS A 121 -24.43 -0.86 -18.37
C LYS A 121 -25.63 -0.12 -17.77
N SER A 122 -25.60 1.22 -17.79
CA SER A 122 -26.73 2.08 -17.43
C SER A 122 -26.91 3.23 -18.43
N ILE A 123 -26.86 2.92 -19.72
CA ILE A 123 -27.47 3.78 -20.73
C ILE A 123 -28.22 2.87 -21.70
N LYS A 124 -29.51 2.73 -21.38
CA LYS A 124 -30.69 2.43 -22.22
C LYS A 124 -30.50 1.60 -23.50
#